data_AF-A0A949DIE1-F1
#
_entry.id   AF-A0A949DIE1-F1
#
_cell.length_a   1.000
_cell.length_b   1.000
_cell.length_c   1.000
_cell.angle_alpha   90.00
_cell.angle_beta   90.00
_cell.angle_gamma   90.00
#
_symmetry.space_group_name_H-M   'P 1'
#
loop_
_entity.id
_entity.type
_entity.pdbx_description
1 polymer ?
#
loop_
_entity_poly.entity_id
_entity_poly.type
_entity_poly.pdbx_seq_one_letter_code
_entity_poly.pdbx_strand_id
1 'polypeptide(L)'
;MIFKPSELKRKLFFTLFDISIIMVSVLVAFNLRFDFSIPEIHIKAMYLSALILIVSRVVLFYYYRVYDISWRHFGFKDTTSLVYVTVFSTLILLLATYLL
;
A
#
# COMPACT_ATOMS: atom_id res chain seq x y z
N MET A 1 0.81 30.06 -11.11
CA MET A 1 1.63 29.46 -10.03
C MET A 1 1.23 28.01 -9.64
N ILE A 2 0.26 27.38 -10.31
CA ILE A 2 -0.28 26.06 -9.93
C ILE A 2 0.70 24.89 -10.22
N PHE A 3 1.53 25.03 -11.25
CA PHE A 3 2.48 24.00 -11.71
C PHE A 3 3.90 24.08 -11.12
N LYS A 4 4.13 24.86 -10.05
CA LYS A 4 5.44 24.79 -9.37
C LYS A 4 5.53 23.47 -8.59
N PRO A 5 6.57 22.64 -8.84
CA PRO A 5 6.81 21.44 -8.06
C PRO A 5 7.12 21.84 -6.62
N SER A 6 6.43 21.20 -5.69
CA SER A 6 6.67 21.30 -4.25
C SER A 6 6.84 19.88 -3.73
N GLU A 7 7.77 19.70 -2.79
CA GLU A 7 8.01 18.42 -2.13
C GLU A 7 6.70 17.84 -1.55
N LEU A 8 5.83 18.68 -1.00
CA LEU A 8 4.54 18.24 -0.46
C LEU A 8 3.60 17.72 -1.55
N LYS A 9 3.48 18.43 -2.68
CA LYS A 9 2.64 18.00 -3.81
C LYS A 9 3.13 16.67 -4.38
N ARG A 10 4.45 16.49 -4.47
CA ARG A 10 5.06 15.23 -4.92
C ARG A 10 4.73 14.09 -3.96
N LYS A 11 4.94 14.27 -2.65
CA LYS A 11 4.62 13.25 -1.64
C LYS A 11 3.14 12.86 -1.69
N LEU A 12 2.23 13.85 -1.70
CA LEU A 12 0.80 13.60 -1.80
C LEU A 12 0.42 12.82 -3.06
N PHE A 13 0.99 13.18 -4.21
CA PHE A 13 0.76 12.46 -5.45
C PHE A 13 1.16 10.98 -5.33
N PHE A 14 2.37 10.70 -4.84
CA PHE A 14 2.83 9.32 -4.66
C PHE A 14 2.00 8.56 -3.63
N THR A 15 1.63 9.18 -2.52
CA THR A 15 0.79 8.54 -1.49
C THR A 15 -0.60 8.20 -2.02
N LEU A 16 -1.25 9.11 -2.77
CA LEU A 16 -2.55 8.83 -3.39
C LEU A 16 -2.46 7.73 -4.44
N PHE A 17 -1.37 7.71 -5.21
CA PHE A 17 -1.12 6.67 -6.19
C PHE A 17 -0.92 5.31 -5.53
N ASP A 18 -0.13 5.23 -4.45
CA ASP A 18 0.07 4.00 -3.69
C ASP A 18 -1.23 3.50 -3.07
N ILE A 19 -2.05 4.39 -2.48
CA ILE A 19 -3.38 4.03 -1.94
C ILE A 19 -4.23 3.40 -3.05
N SER A 20 -4.23 4.01 -4.24
CA SER A 20 -4.99 3.52 -5.40
C SER A 20 -4.48 2.16 -5.86
N ILE A 21 -3.16 1.98 -5.97
CA ILE A 21 -2.53 0.69 -6.31
C ILE A 21 -2.88 -0.37 -5.29
N ILE A 22 -2.84 -0.07 -3.99
CA ILE A 22 -3.17 -1.02 -2.93
C ILE A 22 -4.64 -1.43 -3.02
N MET A 23 -5.56 -0.49 -3.24
CA MET A 23 -6.98 -0.80 -3.45
C MET A 23 -7.20 -1.72 -4.65
N VAL A 24 -6.60 -1.39 -5.80
CA VAL A 24 -6.67 -2.23 -7.01
C VAL A 24 -6.06 -3.60 -6.75
N SER A 25 -4.94 -3.67 -6.05
CA SER A 25 -4.28 -4.94 -5.72
C SER A 25 -5.18 -5.86 -4.89
N VAL A 26 -5.85 -5.32 -3.86
CA VAL A 26 -6.77 -6.09 -3.03
C VAL A 26 -8.01 -6.51 -3.82
N LEU A 27 -8.57 -5.61 -4.64
CA LEU A 27 -9.70 -5.93 -5.50
C LEU A 27 -9.37 -7.05 -6.49
N VAL A 28 -8.22 -6.98 -7.15
CA VAL A 28 -7.74 -8.03 -8.05
C VAL A 28 -7.52 -9.34 -7.29
N ALA A 29 -6.90 -9.30 -6.10
CA ALA A 29 -6.66 -10.50 -5.30
C ALA A 29 -7.97 -11.21 -4.91
N PHE A 30 -9.00 -10.46 -4.49
CA PHE A 30 -10.31 -11.05 -4.14
C PHE A 30 -11.05 -11.57 -5.37
N ASN A 31 -11.00 -10.84 -6.49
CA ASN A 31 -11.58 -11.33 -7.74
C ASN A 31 -10.93 -12.64 -8.19
N LEU A 32 -9.59 -12.72 -8.17
CA LEU A 32 -8.87 -13.95 -8.52
C LEU A 32 -9.14 -15.09 -7.52
N ARG A 33 -9.35 -14.78 -6.23
CA ARG A 33 -9.65 -15.77 -5.19
C ARG A 33 -11.04 -16.40 -5.33
N PHE A 34 -12.01 -15.65 -5.84
CA PHE A 34 -13.42 -16.06 -5.93
C PHE A 34 -13.91 -16.18 -7.37
N ASP A 35 -13.00 -16.42 -8.33
CA ASP A 35 -13.33 -16.58 -9.76
C ASP A 35 -14.23 -15.45 -10.31
N PHE A 36 -13.93 -14.21 -9.93
CA PHE A 36 -14.68 -12.99 -10.26
C PHE A 36 -16.13 -12.94 -9.73
N SER A 37 -16.48 -13.81 -8.79
CA SER A 37 -17.79 -13.90 -8.15
C SER A 37 -17.64 -13.83 -6.62
N ILE A 38 -17.41 -12.62 -6.10
CA ILE A 38 -17.17 -12.40 -4.66
C ILE A 38 -18.49 -12.55 -3.88
N PRO A 39 -18.62 -13.52 -2.96
CA PRO A 39 -19.80 -13.64 -2.11
C PRO A 39 -19.95 -12.44 -1.17
N GLU A 40 -21.19 -12.02 -0.87
CA GLU A 40 -21.47 -10.85 -0.03
C GLU A 40 -20.79 -10.92 1.36
N ILE A 41 -20.67 -12.12 1.92
CA ILE A 41 -20.01 -12.36 3.20
C ILE A 41 -18.52 -11.95 3.21
N HIS A 42 -17.87 -11.96 2.04
CA HIS A 42 -16.46 -11.61 1.88
C HIS A 42 -16.21 -10.15 1.47
N ILE A 43 -17.25 -9.40 1.10
CA ILE A 43 -17.12 -7.98 0.72
C ILE A 43 -16.58 -7.15 1.89
N LYS A 44 -17.11 -7.36 3.10
CA LYS A 44 -16.61 -6.68 4.31
C LYS A 44 -15.15 -7.01 4.58
N ALA A 45 -14.75 -8.27 4.42
CA ALA A 45 -13.37 -8.71 4.59
C ALA A 45 -12.43 -8.08 3.54
N MET A 46 -12.89 -7.90 2.30
CA MET A 46 -12.14 -7.23 1.23
C MET A 46 -11.83 -5.78 1.61
N TYR A 47 -12.85 -5.00 1.99
CA TYR A 47 -12.66 -3.60 2.38
C TYR A 47 -11.81 -3.45 3.65
N LEU A 48 -12.00 -4.34 4.63
CA LEU A 48 -11.17 -4.33 5.84
C LEU A 48 -9.71 -4.67 5.53
N SER A 49 -9.47 -5.64 4.65
CA SER A 49 -8.11 -5.98 4.18
C SER A 49 -7.46 -4.79 3.47
N ALA A 50 -8.18 -4.11 2.59
CA ALA A 50 -7.70 -2.90 1.92
C ALA A 50 -7.36 -1.79 2.92
N LEU A 51 -8.25 -1.53 3.89
CA LEU A 51 -8.02 -0.50 4.91
C LEU A 51 -6.77 -0.80 5.74
N ILE A 52 -6.62 -2.04 6.23
CA ILE A 52 -5.46 -2.46 7.03
C ILE A 52 -4.16 -2.33 6.22
N LEU A 53 -4.15 -2.79 4.96
CA LEU A 53 -2.99 -2.69 4.07
C LEU A 53 -2.64 -1.23 3.77
N ILE A 54 -3.63 -0.39 3.46
CA ILE A 54 -3.40 1.04 3.19
C ILE A 54 -2.79 1.71 4.40
N VAL A 55 -3.41 1.58 5.57
CA VAL A 55 -2.94 2.23 6.80
C VAL A 55 -1.53 1.73 7.16
N SER A 56 -1.33 0.42 7.24
CA SER A 56 -0.03 -0.14 7.62
C SER A 56 1.08 0.20 6.62
N ARG A 57 0.83 0.04 5.31
CA ARG A 57 1.85 0.25 4.29
C ARG A 57 2.20 1.72 4.10
N VAL A 58 1.21 2.62 4.10
CA VAL A 58 1.45 4.07 3.98
C VAL A 58 2.20 4.58 5.22
N VAL A 59 1.81 4.18 6.43
CA VAL A 59 2.52 4.55 7.66
C VAL A 59 3.98 4.08 7.60
N LEU A 60 4.21 2.83 7.18
CA LEU A 60 5.56 2.29 7.03
C LEU A 60 6.35 2.99 5.91
N PHE A 61 5.74 3.37 4.79
CA PHE A 61 6.41 4.16 3.74
C PHE A 61 6.86 5.53 4.25
N TYR A 62 6.04 6.20 5.06
CA TYR A 62 6.48 7.45 5.72
C TYR A 62 7.58 7.21 6.75
N TYR A 63 7.49 6.14 7.56
CA TYR A 63 8.50 5.79 8.55
C TYR A 63 9.88 5.50 7.92
N TYR A 64 9.91 4.72 6.84
CA TYR A 64 11.12 4.43 6.08
C TYR A 64 11.51 5.54 5.11
N ARG A 65 10.80 6.67 5.10
CA ARG A 65 11.03 7.83 4.22
C ARG A 65 11.10 7.47 2.74
N VAL A 66 10.29 6.51 2.31
CA VAL A 66 10.28 6.02 0.93
C VAL A 66 9.94 7.14 -0.07
N TYR A 67 9.06 8.06 0.31
CA TYR A 67 8.69 9.22 -0.52
C TYR A 67 9.79 10.28 -0.69
N ASP A 68 10.87 10.18 0.09
CA ASP A 68 12.01 11.09 0.03
C ASP A 68 13.13 10.54 -0.87
N ILE A 69 13.01 9.27 -1.30
CA ILE A 69 14.00 8.60 -2.13
C ILE A 69 14.03 9.24 -3.52
N SER A 70 15.23 9.63 -3.95
CA SER A 70 15.47 10.03 -5.33
C SER A 70 15.55 8.76 -6.18
N TRP A 71 14.52 8.47 -6.97
CA TRP A 71 14.50 7.31 -7.88
C TRP A 71 15.72 7.22 -8.81
N ARG A 72 16.38 8.36 -9.10
CA ARG A 72 17.61 8.41 -9.89
C ARG A 72 18.83 7.79 -9.18
N HIS A 73 18.85 7.82 -7.85
CA HIS A 73 19.95 7.32 -7.02
C HIS A 73 19.51 6.10 -6.20
N PHE A 74 18.49 5.39 -6.67
CA PHE A 74 17.90 4.25 -5.98
C PHE A 74 18.95 3.15 -5.79
N GLY A 75 19.31 2.89 -4.53
CA GLY A 75 20.35 1.96 -4.15
C GLY A 75 19.83 0.73 -3.41
N PHE A 76 20.73 -0.18 -3.06
CA PHE A 76 20.39 -1.41 -2.34
C PHE A 76 19.67 -1.15 -1.00
N LYS A 77 20.06 -0.09 -0.27
CA LYS A 77 19.45 0.31 1.00
C LYS A 77 17.99 0.79 0.85
N ASP A 78 17.69 1.41 -0.28
CA ASP A 78 16.34 1.87 -0.60
C ASP A 78 15.44 0.67 -0.94
N THR A 79 15.98 -0.28 -1.71
CA THR A 79 15.32 -1.55 -2.00
C THR A 79 15.01 -2.33 -0.73
N THR A 80 15.97 -2.47 0.20
CA THR A 80 15.73 -3.21 1.45
C THR A 80 14.65 -2.53 2.30
N SER A 81 14.60 -1.20 2.30
CA SER A 81 13.53 -0.45 2.97
C SER A 81 12.16 -0.74 2.35
N LEU A 82 12.05 -0.75 1.02
CA LEU A 82 10.81 -1.13 0.32
C LEU A 82 10.38 -2.57 0.61
N VAL A 83 11.34 -3.50 0.62
CA VAL A 83 11.09 -4.91 0.96
C VAL A 83 10.57 -5.02 2.39
N TYR A 84 11.22 -4.38 3.36
CA TYR A 84 10.77 -4.40 4.76
C TYR A 84 9.36 -3.83 4.90
N VAL A 85 9.07 -2.66 4.32
CA VAL A 85 7.73 -2.09 4.37
C VAL A 85 6.69 -3.06 3.80
N THR A 86 6.98 -3.68 2.66
CA THR A 86 6.05 -4.60 2.00
C THR A 86 5.83 -5.87 2.83
N VAL A 87 6.91 -6.47 3.36
CA VAL A 87 6.85 -7.66 4.19
C VAL A 87 6.10 -7.37 5.50
N PHE A 88 6.49 -6.34 6.25
CA PHE A 88 5.86 -6.02 7.53
C PHE A 88 4.40 -5.61 7.38
N SER A 89 4.03 -4.80 6.38
CA SER A 89 2.61 -4.48 6.13
C SER A 89 1.78 -5.72 5.79
N THR A 90 2.35 -6.67 5.04
CA THR A 90 1.67 -7.92 4.70
C THR A 90 1.57 -8.86 5.90
N LEU A 91 2.60 -8.92 6.76
CA LEU A 91 2.54 -9.67 8.02
C LEU A 91 1.49 -9.08 8.97
N ILE A 92 1.38 -7.76 9.06
CA ILE A 92 0.33 -7.09 9.84
C ILE A 92 -1.05 -7.50 9.32
N LEU A 93 -1.26 -7.50 8.00
CA LEU A 93 -2.50 -7.98 7.41
C LEU A 93 -2.78 -9.43 7.80
N LEU A 94 -1.79 -10.32 7.63
CA LEU A 94 -1.93 -11.74 7.95
C LEU A 94 -2.37 -11.93 9.41
N LEU A 95 -1.67 -11.29 10.35
CA LEU A 95 -2.01 -11.35 11.77
C LEU A 95 -3.40 -10.79 12.05
N ALA A 96 -3.76 -9.65 11.46
CA ALA A 96 -5.08 -9.06 11.64
C ALA A 96 -6.19 -9.97 11.11
N THR A 97 -5.99 -10.59 9.94
CA THR A 97 -6.96 -11.53 9.36
C THR A 97 -7.06 -12.86 10.10
N TYR A 98 -6.02 -13.27 10.84
CA TYR A 98 -6.05 -14.48 11.66
C TYR A 98 -6.82 -14.28 12.98
N LEU A 99 -6.81 -13.04 13.51
CA LEU A 99 -7.46 -12.69 14.77
C LEU A 99 -8.95 -12.31 14.62
N LEU A 100 -9.41 -12.06 13.40
CA LEU A 100 -10.77 -11.64 13.05
C LEU A 100 -11.61 -12.81 12.53
#